data_AF-X1HR84-F1
#
_entry.id   AF-X1HR84-F1
#
_cell.length_a   1.000
_cell.length_b   1.000
_cell.length_c   1.000
_cell.angle_alpha   90.00
_cell.angle_beta   90.00
_cell.angle_gamma   90.00
#
_symmetry.space_group_name_H-M   'P 1'
#
loop_
_entity.id
_entity.type
_entity.pdbx_description
1 polymer ?
#
loop_
_entity_poly.entity_id
_entity_poly.type
_entity_poly.pdbx_seq_one_letter_code
_entity_poly.pdbx_strand_id
1 'polypeptide(L)'
;MGGERIRKWPFIVAGVFVCVAGAGAGGFFGALASLLYGMEDPHLQALGLGLGIAGGLLGGVVWCRVMLRAAQRYRGGSSGLGMVGWGTLWGIIVGLITTVIVHGGLMIAGLGRHTTGALESFAFWGLPFGVGAGAGTGLVCALIWWGVASLERRRGLQSADLDPTK
;
A
#
# COMPACT_ATOMS: atom_id res chain seq x y z
N MET A 1 -3.51 -20.30 -30.96
CA MET A 1 -2.82 -19.61 -29.84
C MET A 1 -3.74 -19.64 -28.62
N GLY A 2 -3.66 -20.70 -27.82
CA GLY A 2 -4.45 -20.84 -26.60
C GLY A 2 -3.88 -19.93 -25.51
N GLY A 3 -4.55 -18.81 -25.23
CA GLY A 3 -4.15 -17.95 -24.13
C GLY A 3 -4.40 -18.65 -22.80
N GLU A 4 -3.33 -19.06 -22.11
CA GLU A 4 -3.41 -19.54 -20.73
C GLU A 4 -4.16 -18.49 -19.89
N ARG A 5 -5.37 -18.83 -19.46
CA ARG A 5 -6.16 -17.99 -18.57
C ARG A 5 -5.47 -17.96 -17.21
N ILE A 6 -4.82 -16.84 -16.91
CA ILE A 6 -4.28 -16.55 -15.58
C ILE A 6 -5.39 -16.75 -14.56
N ARG A 7 -5.14 -17.60 -13.55
CA ARG A 7 -6.04 -17.68 -12.39
C ARG A 7 -5.99 -16.33 -11.69
N LYS A 8 -7.11 -15.59 -11.77
CA LYS A 8 -7.23 -14.25 -11.16
C LYS A 8 -7.26 -14.31 -9.62
N TRP A 9 -7.73 -15.44 -9.08
CA TRP A 9 -7.92 -15.67 -7.64
C TRP A 9 -6.73 -15.31 -6.73
N PRO A 10 -5.51 -15.82 -6.95
CA PRO A 10 -4.38 -15.52 -6.07
C PRO A 10 -4.02 -14.02 -6.03
N PHE A 11 -4.16 -13.31 -7.15
CA PHE A 11 -3.95 -11.86 -7.20
C PHE A 11 -5.07 -11.08 -6.50
N ILE A 12 -6.31 -11.57 -6.54
CA ILE A 12 -7.43 -10.98 -5.81
C ILE A 12 -7.20 -11.14 -4.30
N VAL A 13 -6.83 -12.34 -3.84
CA VAL A 13 -6.57 -12.59 -2.41
C VAL A 13 -5.40 -11.75 -1.91
N ALA A 14 -4.29 -11.70 -2.66
CA ALA A 14 -3.17 -10.83 -2.34
C ALA A 14 -3.59 -9.35 -2.30
N GLY A 15 -4.37 -8.90 -3.30
CA GLY A 15 -4.86 -7.52 -3.34
C GLY A 15 -5.76 -7.15 -2.16
N VAL A 16 -6.66 -8.04 -1.74
CA VAL A 16 -7.48 -7.85 -0.54
C VAL A 16 -6.60 -7.74 0.70
N PHE A 17 -5.61 -8.63 0.86
CA PHE A 17 -4.68 -8.57 1.98
C PHE A 17 -3.92 -7.22 2.03
N VAL A 18 -3.41 -6.75 0.88
CA VAL A 18 -2.72 -5.46 0.78
C VAL A 18 -3.64 -4.30 1.16
N CYS A 19 -4.90 -4.33 0.70
CA CYS A 19 -5.86 -3.28 1.04
C CYS A 19 -6.20 -3.27 2.54
N VAL A 20 -6.39 -4.44 3.15
CA VAL A 20 -6.66 -4.56 4.59
C VAL A 20 -5.45 -4.12 5.42
N ALA A 21 -4.24 -4.55 5.03
CA ALA A 21 -3.01 -4.13 5.68
C ALA A 21 -2.80 -2.61 5.56
N GLY A 22 -3.04 -2.04 4.38
CA GLY A 22 -2.99 -0.60 4.15
C GLY A 22 -4.01 0.17 4.99
N ALA A 23 -5.26 -0.31 5.06
CA ALA A 23 -6.31 0.26 5.88
C ALA A 23 -5.97 0.24 7.38
N GLY A 24 -5.46 -0.90 7.87
CA GLY A 24 -5.05 -1.07 9.26
C GLY A 24 -3.88 -0.16 9.63
N ALA A 25 -2.83 -0.13 8.81
CA ALA A 25 -1.69 0.76 9.01
C ALA A 25 -2.12 2.23 8.95
N GLY A 26 -2.87 2.61 7.91
CA GLY A 26 -3.38 3.98 7.76
C GLY A 26 -4.26 4.40 8.93
N GLY A 27 -5.18 3.54 9.37
CA GLY A 27 -6.03 3.80 10.54
C GLY A 27 -5.25 3.95 11.84
N PHE A 28 -4.28 3.06 12.09
CA PHE A 28 -3.38 3.16 13.24
C PHE A 28 -2.63 4.49 13.26
N PHE A 29 -2.01 4.88 12.13
CA PHE A 29 -1.29 6.15 12.05
C PHE A 29 -2.21 7.37 12.09
N GLY A 30 -3.42 7.29 11.56
CA GLY A 30 -4.42 8.36 11.67
C GLY A 30 -4.91 8.58 13.09
N ALA A 31 -5.14 7.50 13.85
CA ALA A 31 -5.45 7.58 15.27
C ALA A 31 -4.26 8.12 16.07
N LEU A 32 -3.06 7.62 15.80
CA LEU A 32 -1.83 8.10 16.46
C LEU A 32 -1.58 9.58 16.18
N ALA A 33 -1.77 10.04 14.94
CA ALA A 33 -1.64 11.45 14.59
C ALA A 33 -2.62 12.32 15.39
N SER A 34 -3.85 11.87 15.57
CA SER A 34 -4.86 12.60 16.37
C SER A 34 -4.42 12.74 17.84
N LEU A 35 -3.81 11.71 18.42
CA LEU A 35 -3.25 11.76 19.78
C LEU A 35 -2.04 12.70 19.86
N LEU A 36 -1.14 12.65 18.87
CA LEU A 36 0.05 13.52 18.83
C LEU A 36 -0.30 15.00 18.64
N TYR A 37 -1.42 15.30 17.99
CA TYR A 37 -1.95 16.66 17.90
C TYR A 37 -2.70 17.11 19.17
N GLY A 38 -2.77 16.28 20.21
CA GLY A 38 -3.47 16.60 21.46
C GLY A 38 -4.98 16.75 21.27
N MET A 39 -5.57 16.07 20.29
CA MET A 39 -7.00 16.17 20.03
C MET A 39 -7.78 15.36 21.07
N GLU A 40 -8.43 16.06 22.00
CA GLU A 40 -9.29 15.45 23.01
C GLU A 40 -10.72 15.17 22.49
N ASP A 41 -11.11 15.81 21.39
CA ASP A 41 -12.44 15.65 20.80
C ASP A 41 -12.57 14.27 20.11
N PRO A 42 -13.50 13.40 20.56
CA PRO A 42 -13.68 12.07 19.99
C PRO A 42 -14.08 12.10 18.52
N HIS A 43 -14.75 13.17 18.05
CA HIS A 43 -15.10 13.32 16.63
C HIS A 43 -13.86 13.56 15.77
N LEU A 44 -12.88 14.30 16.26
CA LEU A 44 -11.62 14.55 15.56
C LEU A 44 -10.72 13.31 15.54
N GLN A 45 -10.69 12.53 16.64
CA GLN A 45 -9.99 11.25 16.67
C GLN A 45 -10.62 10.25 15.68
N ALA A 46 -11.95 10.17 15.63
CA ALA A 46 -12.67 9.35 14.66
C ALA A 46 -12.41 9.81 13.22
N LEU A 47 -12.31 11.13 12.99
CA LEU A 47 -11.94 11.69 11.69
C LEU A 47 -10.53 11.26 11.28
N GLY A 48 -9.54 11.36 12.16
CA GLY A 48 -8.16 10.93 11.86
C GLY A 48 -8.07 9.44 11.55
N LEU A 49 -8.73 8.60 12.35
CA LEU A 49 -8.85 7.16 12.07
C LEU A 49 -9.53 6.91 10.71
N GLY A 50 -10.64 7.58 10.44
CA GLY A 50 -11.41 7.44 9.21
C GLY A 50 -10.62 7.84 7.96
N LEU A 51 -9.93 8.99 8.00
CA LEU A 51 -9.03 9.44 6.94
C LEU A 51 -7.87 8.46 6.73
N GLY A 52 -7.32 7.92 7.82
CA GLY A 52 -6.28 6.91 7.78
C GLY A 52 -6.73 5.62 7.08
N ILE A 53 -7.88 5.08 7.47
CA ILE A 53 -8.48 3.89 6.85
C ILE A 53 -8.77 4.13 5.36
N ALA A 54 -9.43 5.24 5.04
CA ALA A 54 -9.80 5.58 3.67
C ALA A 54 -8.57 5.77 2.78
N GLY A 55 -7.56 6.51 3.27
CA GLY A 55 -6.28 6.70 2.57
C GLY A 55 -5.53 5.39 2.38
N GLY A 56 -5.47 4.54 3.40
CA GLY A 56 -4.87 3.22 3.34
C GLY A 56 -5.53 2.28 2.32
N LEU A 57 -6.87 2.26 2.27
CA LEU A 57 -7.64 1.49 1.28
C LEU A 57 -7.38 1.99 -0.15
N LEU A 58 -7.53 3.30 -0.38
CA LEU A 58 -7.29 3.90 -1.70
C LEU A 58 -5.86 3.66 -2.15
N GLY A 59 -4.90 3.83 -1.25
CA GLY A 59 -3.50 3.53 -1.45
C GLY A 59 -3.25 2.08 -1.84
N GLY A 60 -3.84 1.13 -1.11
CA GLY A 60 -3.77 -0.30 -1.42
C GLY A 60 -4.35 -0.62 -2.81
N VAL A 61 -5.49 -0.02 -3.18
CA VAL A 61 -6.10 -0.20 -4.50
C VAL A 61 -5.20 0.33 -5.63
N VAL A 62 -4.65 1.54 -5.47
CA VAL A 62 -3.73 2.13 -6.44
C VAL A 62 -2.47 1.28 -6.58
N TRP A 63 -1.88 0.87 -5.45
CA TRP A 63 -0.71 -0.01 -5.42
C TRP A 63 -0.98 -1.34 -6.13
N CYS A 64 -2.11 -1.99 -5.85
CA CYS A 64 -2.50 -3.24 -6.50
C CYS A 64 -2.64 -3.07 -8.02
N ARG A 65 -3.24 -1.95 -8.49
CA ARG A 65 -3.36 -1.67 -9.93
C ARG A 65 -1.99 -1.52 -10.59
N VAL A 66 -1.05 -0.84 -9.95
CA VAL A 66 0.32 -0.71 -10.45
C VAL A 66 1.03 -2.07 -10.48
N MET A 67 0.90 -2.86 -9.42
CA MET A 67 1.55 -4.16 -9.31
C MET A 67 0.95 -5.23 -10.24
N LEU A 68 -0.34 -5.15 -10.55
CA LEU A 68 -0.94 -5.97 -11.61
C LEU A 68 -0.31 -5.65 -12.97
N ARG A 69 -0.12 -4.37 -13.30
CA ARG A 69 0.56 -3.95 -14.53
C ARG A 69 2.04 -4.37 -14.53
N ALA A 70 2.73 -4.27 -13.39
CA ALA A 70 4.12 -4.72 -13.25
C ALA A 70 4.24 -6.25 -13.41
N ALA A 71 3.33 -7.03 -12.83
CA ALA A 71 3.31 -8.48 -12.96
C ALA A 71 3.06 -8.95 -14.41
N GLN A 72 2.26 -8.21 -15.18
CA GLN A 72 2.11 -8.47 -16.61
C GLN A 72 3.42 -8.30 -17.38
N ARG A 73 4.22 -7.27 -17.03
CA ARG A 73 5.55 -7.05 -17.60
C ARG A 73 6.58 -8.09 -17.11
N TYR A 74 6.42 -8.59 -15.89
CA TYR A 74 7.28 -9.63 -15.31
C TYR A 74 7.30 -10.93 -16.13
N ARG A 75 6.19 -11.26 -16.77
CA ARG A 75 6.11 -12.41 -17.70
C ARG A 75 7.03 -12.27 -18.92
N GLY A 76 7.38 -11.04 -19.31
CA GLY A 76 8.26 -10.75 -20.45
C GLY A 76 9.76 -10.86 -20.14
N GLY A 77 10.17 -11.31 -18.94
CA GLY A 77 11.57 -11.59 -18.62
C GLY A 77 12.25 -10.63 -17.64
N SER A 78 11.54 -9.71 -16.97
CA SER A 78 12.16 -8.83 -15.97
C SER A 78 12.58 -9.59 -14.71
N SER A 79 13.58 -9.10 -13.98
CA SER A 79 14.09 -9.71 -12.74
C SER A 79 13.13 -9.54 -11.56
N GLY A 80 13.08 -10.52 -10.64
CA GLY A 80 12.18 -10.50 -9.47
C GLY A 80 12.45 -9.31 -8.55
N LEU A 81 13.73 -8.95 -8.43
CA LEU A 81 14.20 -7.79 -7.69
C LEU A 81 13.62 -6.47 -8.22
N GLY A 82 13.47 -6.32 -9.54
CA GLY A 82 12.86 -5.13 -10.13
C GLY A 82 11.39 -4.96 -9.72
N MET A 83 10.65 -6.06 -9.59
CA MET A 83 9.25 -6.03 -9.16
C MET A 83 9.11 -5.69 -7.67
N VAL A 84 10.00 -6.23 -6.82
CA VAL A 84 10.04 -5.90 -5.39
C VAL A 84 10.40 -4.44 -5.19
N GLY A 85 11.47 -3.96 -5.84
CA GLY A 85 11.88 -2.56 -5.77
C GLY A 85 10.79 -1.59 -6.25
N TRP A 86 10.10 -1.93 -7.33
CA TRP A 86 8.98 -1.13 -7.84
C TRP A 86 7.80 -1.09 -6.85
N GLY A 87 7.46 -2.23 -6.26
CA GLY A 87 6.42 -2.30 -5.23
C GLY A 87 6.77 -1.49 -3.98
N THR A 88 8.02 -1.53 -3.53
CA THR A 88 8.49 -0.70 -2.40
C THR A 88 8.41 0.79 -2.73
N LEU A 89 8.87 1.21 -3.92
CA LEU A 89 8.82 2.61 -4.35
C LEU A 89 7.38 3.14 -4.37
N TRP A 90 6.44 2.36 -4.94
CA TRP A 90 5.03 2.75 -4.92
C TRP A 90 4.41 2.72 -3.53
N GLY A 91 4.87 1.84 -2.64
CA GLY A 91 4.49 1.86 -1.23
C GLY A 91 4.89 3.15 -0.53
N ILE A 92 6.10 3.65 -0.80
CA ILE A 92 6.57 4.95 -0.29
C ILE A 92 5.69 6.09 -0.80
N ILE A 93 5.43 6.14 -2.11
CA ILE A 93 4.61 7.20 -2.72
C ILE A 93 3.21 7.22 -2.11
N VAL A 94 2.58 6.06 -2.00
CA VAL A 94 1.24 5.91 -1.40
C VAL A 94 1.24 6.30 0.08
N GLY A 95 2.27 5.90 0.83
CA GLY A 95 2.45 6.27 2.24
C GLY A 95 2.58 7.78 2.41
N LEU A 96 3.38 8.44 1.57
CA LEU A 96 3.54 9.90 1.55
C LEU A 96 2.20 10.61 1.28
N ILE A 97 1.47 10.19 0.24
CA ILE A 97 0.17 10.79 -0.10
C ILE A 97 -0.82 10.62 1.06
N THR A 98 -0.88 9.43 1.66
CA THR A 98 -1.77 9.15 2.79
C THR A 98 -1.42 10.01 4.00
N THR A 99 -0.12 10.17 4.28
CA THR A 99 0.38 11.03 5.37
C THR A 99 -0.03 12.48 5.14
N VAL A 100 0.16 13.00 3.93
CA VAL A 100 -0.27 14.37 3.57
C VAL A 100 -1.79 14.54 3.72
N ILE A 101 -2.59 13.56 3.32
CA ILE A 101 -4.06 13.61 3.45
C ILE A 101 -4.49 13.60 4.91
N VAL A 102 -3.95 12.67 5.72
CA VAL A 102 -4.31 12.54 7.14
C VAL A 102 -3.94 13.81 7.89
N HIS A 103 -2.68 14.23 7.80
CA HIS A 103 -2.22 15.41 8.52
C HIS A 103 -2.82 16.70 7.95
N GLY A 104 -2.93 16.83 6.63
CA GLY A 104 -3.60 17.99 6.01
C GLY A 104 -5.08 18.09 6.40
N GLY A 105 -5.80 16.97 6.42
CA GLY A 105 -7.19 16.90 6.86
C GLY A 105 -7.35 17.25 8.33
N LEU A 106 -6.48 16.73 9.20
CA LEU A 106 -6.46 17.06 10.63
C LEU A 106 -6.06 18.51 10.89
N MET A 107 -5.10 19.06 10.14
CA MET A 107 -4.73 20.48 10.22
C MET A 107 -5.89 21.38 9.80
N ILE A 108 -6.61 21.04 8.72
CA ILE A 108 -7.77 21.81 8.27
C ILE A 108 -8.90 21.75 9.30
N ALA A 109 -9.19 20.57 9.84
CA ALA A 109 -10.19 20.40 10.88
C ALA A 109 -9.80 21.08 12.21
N GLY A 110 -8.50 21.17 12.48
CA GLY A 110 -7.91 21.76 13.70
C GLY A 110 -7.50 23.23 13.61
N LEU A 111 -7.68 23.89 12.46
CA LEU A 111 -7.25 25.27 12.16
C LEU A 111 -7.70 26.34 13.17
N GLY A 112 -8.69 26.02 14.02
CA GLY A 112 -9.15 26.89 15.09
C GLY A 112 -8.36 26.86 16.40
N ARG A 113 -7.41 25.94 16.61
CA ARG A 113 -6.81 25.73 17.96
C ARG A 113 -5.28 25.83 18.06
N HIS A 114 -4.48 25.32 17.12
CA HIS A 114 -3.00 25.35 17.24
C HIS A 114 -2.30 25.26 15.87
N THR A 115 -1.95 26.40 15.24
CA THR A 115 -1.39 26.43 13.88
C THR A 115 0.13 26.43 13.79
N THR A 116 0.86 26.91 14.81
CA THR A 116 2.33 27.04 14.74
C THR A 116 3.08 25.76 15.11
N GLY A 117 2.60 24.96 16.08
CA GLY A 117 3.22 23.68 16.45
C GLY A 117 2.86 22.49 15.55
N ALA A 118 1.80 22.61 14.75
CA ALA A 118 1.30 21.51 13.94
C ALA A 118 2.17 21.20 12.71
N LEU A 119 2.80 22.24 12.13
CA LEU A 119 3.70 22.13 10.98
C LEU A 119 5.04 21.50 11.34
N GLU A 120 5.62 21.87 12.49
CA GLU A 120 6.84 21.23 13.00
C GLU A 120 6.59 19.76 13.37
N SER A 121 5.46 19.46 14.00
CA SER A 121 5.06 18.08 14.33
C SER A 121 4.86 17.23 13.08
N PHE A 122 4.29 17.80 12.01
CA PHE A 122 4.13 17.13 10.72
C PHE A 122 5.47 16.77 10.07
N ALA A 123 6.40 17.73 10.02
CA ALA A 123 7.69 17.54 9.39
C ALA A 123 8.61 16.58 10.18
N PHE A 124 8.59 16.67 11.51
CA PHE A 124 9.51 15.92 12.36
C PHE A 124 9.02 14.50 12.66
N TRP A 125 7.72 14.33 12.90
CA TRP A 125 7.15 13.03 13.29
C TRP A 125 6.32 12.39 12.17
N GLY A 126 5.55 13.16 11.39
CA GLY A 126 4.68 12.61 10.36
C GLY A 126 5.44 12.00 9.17
N LEU A 127 6.36 12.76 8.60
CA LEU A 127 7.08 12.39 7.37
C LEU A 127 7.95 11.12 7.51
N PRO A 128 8.84 11.00 8.52
CA PRO A 128 9.69 9.81 8.65
C PRO A 128 8.90 8.54 8.93
N PHE A 129 7.87 8.64 9.78
CA PHE A 129 7.00 7.50 10.10
C PHE A 129 6.15 7.10 8.89
N GLY A 130 5.57 8.06 8.17
CA GLY A 130 4.80 7.81 6.95
C GLY A 130 5.63 7.15 5.85
N VAL A 131 6.85 7.63 5.62
CA VAL A 131 7.79 7.03 4.66
C VAL A 131 8.22 5.64 5.10
N GLY A 132 8.60 5.46 6.37
CA GLY A 132 9.04 4.17 6.90
C GLY A 132 7.93 3.12 6.86
N ALA A 133 6.72 3.48 7.29
CA ALA A 133 5.55 2.62 7.24
C ALA A 133 5.16 2.28 5.80
N GLY A 134 5.17 3.25 4.89
CA GLY A 134 4.90 3.05 3.46
C GLY A 134 5.93 2.14 2.79
N ALA A 135 7.22 2.33 3.09
CA ALA A 135 8.31 1.49 2.61
C ALA A 135 8.19 0.05 3.12
N GLY A 136 7.99 -0.13 4.42
CA GLY A 136 7.87 -1.45 5.04
C GLY A 136 6.65 -2.21 4.54
N THR A 137 5.49 -1.56 4.52
CA THR A 137 4.24 -2.15 4.00
C THR A 137 4.38 -2.47 2.51
N GLY A 138 4.93 -1.54 1.72
CA GLY A 138 5.19 -1.73 0.30
C GLY A 138 6.12 -2.90 0.02
N LEU A 139 7.22 -3.03 0.77
CA LEU A 139 8.17 -4.13 0.65
C LEU A 139 7.52 -5.48 0.95
N VAL A 140 6.84 -5.61 2.10
CA VAL A 140 6.17 -6.86 2.49
C VAL A 140 5.12 -7.26 1.46
N CYS A 141 4.30 -6.30 1.02
CA CYS A 141 3.28 -6.53 0.00
C CYS A 141 3.90 -6.93 -1.35
N ALA A 142 5.02 -6.29 -1.74
CA ALA A 142 5.72 -6.60 -2.97
C ALA A 142 6.34 -8.00 -2.95
N LEU A 143 6.87 -8.44 -1.81
CA LEU A 143 7.39 -9.78 -1.61
C LEU A 143 6.29 -10.84 -1.71
N ILE A 144 5.13 -10.61 -1.10
CA ILE A 144 3.96 -11.50 -1.21
C ILE A 144 3.53 -11.60 -2.69
N TRP A 145 3.40 -10.45 -3.37
CA TRP A 145 3.01 -10.39 -4.77
C TRP A 145 4.02 -11.09 -5.68
N TRP A 146 5.31 -10.95 -5.39
CA TRP A 146 6.39 -11.64 -6.09
C TRP A 146 6.37 -13.15 -5.86
N GLY A 147 6.11 -13.59 -4.64
CA GLY A 147 5.91 -15.01 -4.32
C GLY A 147 4.76 -15.60 -5.13
N VAL A 148 3.61 -14.93 -5.14
CA VAL A 148 2.43 -15.34 -5.94
C VAL A 148 2.77 -15.40 -7.44
N ALA A 149 3.39 -14.36 -7.98
CA ALA A 149 3.77 -14.32 -9.40
C ALA A 149 4.77 -15.42 -9.77
N SER A 150 5.73 -15.72 -8.88
CA SER A 150 6.74 -16.75 -9.07
C SER A 150 6.13 -18.16 -9.04
N LEU A 151 5.18 -18.42 -8.13
CA LEU A 151 4.46 -19.69 -8.05
C LEU A 151 3.63 -19.95 -9.31
N GLU A 152 2.90 -18.94 -9.78
CA GLU A 152 2.10 -19.06 -11.01
C GLU A 152 2.99 -19.27 -12.24
N ARG A 153 4.17 -18.64 -12.30
CA ARG A 153 5.15 -18.88 -13.38
C ARG A 153 5.65 -20.32 -13.38
N ARG A 154 5.99 -20.88 -12.21
CA ARG A 154 6.44 -22.29 -12.07
C ARG A 154 5.36 -23.27 -12.49
N ARG A 155 4.11 -23.02 -12.10
CA ARG A 155 2.95 -23.84 -12.49
C ARG A 155 2.69 -23.82 -14.00
N GLY A 156 2.83 -22.66 -14.64
CA GLY A 156 2.71 -22.55 -16.10
C GLY A 156 3.78 -23.35 -16.84
N LEU A 157 5.03 -23.31 -16.39
CA LEU A 157 6.12 -24.12 -16.96
C LEU A 157 5.85 -25.62 -16.80
N GLN A 158 5.45 -26.07 -15.62
CA GLN A 158 5.10 -27.48 -15.37
C GLN A 158 3.92 -27.96 -16.24
N SER A 159 2.97 -27.08 -16.55
CA SER A 159 1.83 -27.42 -17.41
C SER A 159 2.23 -27.57 -18.87
N ALA A 160 3.25 -26.83 -19.31
CA ALA A 160 3.78 -26.91 -20.67
C ALA A 160 4.62 -28.18 -20.92
N ASP A 161 5.34 -28.67 -19.91
CA ASP A 161 6.14 -29.90 -20.00
C ASP A 161 5.29 -31.18 -20.02
N LEU A 162 4.04 -31.11 -19.52
CA LEU A 162 3.11 -32.23 -19.43
C LEU A 162 2.17 -32.36 -20.63
N ASP A 163 2.29 -31.50 -21.64
CA ASP A 163 1.52 -31.58 -22.88
C ASP A 163 2.37 -32.25 -23.98
N PRO A 164 2.30 -33.59 -24.14
CA PRO A 164 3.14 -34.35 -25.07
C PRO A 164 2.76 -34.14 -26.55
N THR A 165 1.82 -33.24 -26.85
CA THR A 165 1.33 -32.98 -28.21
C THR A 165 2.12 -31.87 -28.94
N LYS A 166 3.21 -31.39 -28.35
CA LYS A 166 4.19 -30.49 -28.98
C LYS A 166 5.52 -31.19 -29.25
#